data_AF-A0A7H9ALP9-F1
#
_entry.id   AF-A0A7H9ALP9-F1
#
_cell.length_a   1.000
_cell.length_b   1.000
_cell.length_c   1.000
_cell.angle_alpha   90.00
_cell.angle_beta   90.00
_cell.angle_gamma   90.00
#
_symmetry.space_group_name_H-M   'P 1'
#
loop_
_entity.id
_entity.type
_entity.pdbx_description
1 polymer ?
#
loop_
_entity_poly.entity_id
_entity_poly.type
_entity_poly.pdbx_seq_one_letter_code
_entity_poly.pdbx_strand_id
1 'polypeptide(L)'
;MRLYFYVLLLLLLHPIGNAADLEEGLSDLLSTDYQELAAFSKKLRACEVTEESFRLLFWEGLTKSFDFYKTSKKIHSTDIDRLIATELFSHTDLSHPFKKPEMRKTNLAKAFHLLNQFSGEWHGHWGPMNVHHFWLPVRQFNQAVSKKFTLVGFQSCFTGDGFGWNYLVKEGENITVLGFVYHFNDEGRISAKNPHYAYMNSNNQLTWVSDNHIYHEFICDSSHCFKTRHYVISGVKYEKQTQGLQSEYGFQTIYLPDNEDLPAFKHITLNK
;
A
#
# COMPACT_ATOMS: atom_id res chain seq x y z
N MET A 1 -5.78 6.60 -28.53
CA MET A 1 -5.81 5.46 -29.48
C MET A 1 -4.70 4.41 -29.30
N ARG A 2 -3.50 4.73 -28.77
CA ARG A 2 -2.43 3.72 -28.51
C ARG A 2 -2.59 2.90 -27.23
N LEU A 3 -3.34 3.39 -26.23
CA LEU A 3 -3.52 2.70 -24.94
C LEU A 3 -4.50 1.51 -25.02
N TYR A 4 -5.57 1.66 -25.82
CA TYR A 4 -6.54 0.59 -26.11
C TYR A 4 -5.87 -0.66 -26.71
N PHE A 5 -4.80 -0.50 -27.48
CA PHE A 5 -4.11 -1.62 -28.12
C PHE A 5 -3.36 -2.52 -27.12
N TYR A 6 -2.86 -1.97 -26.00
CA TYR A 6 -2.14 -2.77 -24.99
C TYR A 6 -3.09 -3.55 -24.09
N VAL A 7 -4.24 -2.97 -23.73
CA VAL A 7 -5.29 -3.66 -22.96
C VAL A 7 -5.89 -4.80 -23.79
N LEU A 8 -6.16 -4.56 -25.08
CA LEU A 8 -6.64 -5.62 -25.99
C LEU A 8 -5.61 -6.74 -26.21
N LEU A 9 -4.31 -6.41 -26.25
CA LEU A 9 -3.24 -7.39 -26.47
C LEU A 9 -3.01 -8.28 -25.23
N LEU A 10 -3.22 -7.75 -24.02
CA LEU A 10 -3.21 -8.55 -22.78
C LEU A 10 -4.41 -9.51 -22.70
N LEU A 11 -5.57 -9.11 -23.23
CA LEU A 11 -6.80 -9.91 -23.28
C LEU A 11 -6.75 -11.03 -24.33
N LEU A 12 -6.02 -10.84 -25.44
CA LEU A 12 -5.92 -11.84 -26.52
C LEU A 12 -5.04 -13.05 -26.20
N LEU A 13 -4.25 -13.02 -25.12
CA LEU A 13 -3.30 -14.11 -24.80
C LEU A 13 -3.88 -15.20 -23.88
N HIS A 14 -5.08 -15.03 -23.33
CA HIS A 14 -5.65 -15.99 -22.36
C HIS A 14 -7.17 -16.15 -22.57
N PRO A 15 -7.65 -17.25 -23.19
CA PRO A 15 -9.09 -17.50 -23.27
C PRO A 15 -9.57 -17.99 -21.90
N ILE A 16 -10.34 -17.17 -21.21
CA ILE A 16 -11.09 -17.53 -20.00
C ILE A 16 -12.55 -17.13 -20.29
N GLY A 17 -13.51 -17.96 -19.86
CA GLY A 17 -14.94 -17.81 -20.18
C GLY A 17 -15.50 -16.41 -19.92
N ASN A 18 -16.57 -16.05 -20.66
CA ASN A 18 -17.25 -14.74 -20.69
C ASN A 18 -16.49 -13.60 -20.00
N ALA A 19 -15.37 -13.19 -20.61
CA ALA A 19 -14.54 -12.09 -20.12
C ALA A 19 -15.33 -10.78 -19.94
N ALA A 20 -16.42 -10.60 -20.70
CA ALA A 20 -17.28 -9.42 -20.64
C ALA A 20 -17.98 -9.24 -19.27
N ASP A 21 -18.58 -10.31 -18.72
CA ASP A 21 -19.36 -10.22 -17.47
C ASP A 21 -18.45 -10.05 -16.23
N LEU A 22 -17.22 -10.56 -16.31
CA LEU A 22 -16.20 -10.44 -15.25
C LEU A 22 -15.50 -9.08 -15.25
N GLU A 23 -15.35 -8.44 -16.41
CA GLU A 23 -14.84 -7.07 -16.51
C GLU A 23 -15.87 -6.04 -16.01
N GLU A 24 -17.16 -6.27 -16.22
CA GLU A 24 -18.22 -5.35 -15.80
C GLU A 24 -18.24 -5.17 -14.27
N GLY A 25 -18.17 -6.28 -13.51
CA GLY A 25 -18.18 -6.22 -12.05
C GLY A 25 -16.99 -5.48 -11.42
N LEU A 26 -15.78 -5.63 -11.98
CA LEU A 26 -14.62 -4.85 -11.52
C LEU A 26 -14.73 -3.38 -11.92
N SER A 27 -15.22 -3.12 -13.13
CA SER A 27 -15.39 -1.76 -13.63
C SER A 27 -16.32 -0.96 -12.72
N ASP A 28 -17.44 -1.54 -12.30
CA ASP A 28 -18.39 -0.87 -11.40
C ASP A 28 -17.78 -0.58 -10.03
N LEU A 29 -17.00 -1.51 -9.48
CA LEU A 29 -16.30 -1.30 -8.21
C LEU A 29 -15.27 -0.18 -8.31
N LEU A 30 -14.49 -0.13 -9.39
CA LEU A 30 -13.50 0.92 -9.62
C LEU A 30 -14.13 2.28 -9.90
N SER A 31 -15.26 2.31 -10.62
CA SER A 31 -16.04 3.53 -10.82
C SER A 31 -16.57 4.05 -9.48
N THR A 32 -17.14 3.18 -8.65
CA THR A 32 -17.60 3.52 -7.31
C THR A 32 -16.47 4.11 -6.47
N ASP A 33 -15.32 3.42 -6.41
CA ASP A 33 -14.16 3.89 -5.66
C ASP A 33 -13.62 5.23 -6.18
N TYR A 34 -13.57 5.42 -7.50
CA TYR A 34 -13.18 6.71 -8.09
C TYR A 34 -14.11 7.83 -7.64
N GLN A 35 -15.43 7.63 -7.68
CA GLN A 35 -16.38 8.67 -7.28
C GLN A 35 -16.26 9.01 -5.78
N GLU A 36 -16.06 8.01 -4.91
CA GLU A 36 -15.83 8.23 -3.47
C GLU A 36 -14.53 9.02 -3.22
N LEU A 37 -13.41 8.60 -3.81
CA LEU A 37 -12.13 9.30 -3.68
C LEU A 37 -12.16 10.70 -4.30
N ALA A 38 -12.83 10.84 -5.45
CA ALA A 38 -13.00 12.12 -6.12
C ALA A 38 -13.88 13.04 -5.31
N ALA A 39 -14.94 12.57 -4.64
CA ALA A 39 -15.76 13.39 -3.75
C ALA A 39 -14.94 13.88 -2.53
N PHE A 40 -14.13 12.99 -1.97
CA PHE A 40 -13.25 13.28 -0.85
C PHE A 40 -12.15 14.30 -1.18
N SER A 41 -11.40 14.08 -2.27
CA SER A 41 -10.19 14.86 -2.57
C SER A 41 -10.40 15.89 -3.68
N LYS A 42 -10.33 17.18 -3.33
CA LYS A 42 -10.21 18.29 -4.30
C LYS A 42 -8.99 18.13 -5.21
N LYS A 43 -7.87 17.62 -4.67
CA LYS A 43 -6.63 17.43 -5.42
C LYS A 43 -6.82 16.37 -6.51
N LEU A 44 -7.45 15.24 -6.20
CA LEU A 44 -7.76 14.21 -7.20
C LEU A 44 -8.64 14.77 -8.33
N ARG A 45 -9.66 15.57 -8.01
CA ARG A 45 -10.53 16.22 -9.03
C ARG A 45 -9.81 17.26 -9.88
N ALA A 46 -8.84 17.96 -9.31
CA ALA A 46 -8.06 18.97 -10.01
C ALA A 46 -6.99 18.36 -10.92
N CYS A 47 -6.58 17.12 -10.66
CA CYS A 47 -5.68 16.37 -11.51
C CYS A 47 -6.42 15.84 -12.75
N GLU A 48 -5.71 15.61 -13.85
CA GLU A 48 -6.27 15.09 -15.11
C GLU A 48 -6.63 13.60 -15.05
N VAL A 49 -6.97 13.07 -13.87
CA VAL A 49 -7.37 11.67 -13.67
C VAL A 49 -8.89 11.57 -13.81
N THR A 50 -9.34 11.07 -14.96
CA THR A 50 -10.73 10.68 -15.18
C THR A 50 -11.01 9.28 -14.64
N GLU A 51 -12.28 8.93 -14.45
CA GLU A 51 -12.70 7.57 -14.08
C GLU A 51 -12.14 6.50 -15.04
N GLU A 52 -12.17 6.77 -16.34
CA GLU A 52 -11.59 5.89 -17.36
C GLU A 52 -10.09 5.70 -17.15
N SER A 53 -9.35 6.80 -16.94
CA SER A 53 -7.92 6.72 -16.66
C SER A 53 -7.63 6.01 -15.33
N PHE A 54 -8.46 6.19 -14.31
CA PHE A 54 -8.33 5.52 -13.01
C PHE A 54 -8.40 4.00 -13.16
N ARG A 55 -9.35 3.49 -13.97
CA ARG A 55 -9.45 2.05 -14.30
C ARG A 55 -8.23 1.53 -15.07
N LEU A 56 -7.69 2.32 -15.99
CA LEU A 56 -6.50 1.93 -16.74
C LEU A 56 -5.25 1.90 -15.83
N LEU A 57 -5.14 2.88 -14.94
CA LEU A 57 -4.05 2.98 -13.96
C LEU A 57 -4.11 1.88 -12.90
N PHE A 58 -5.30 1.36 -12.58
CA PHE A 58 -5.44 0.18 -11.71
C PHE A 58 -4.67 -1.03 -12.27
N TRP A 59 -4.83 -1.34 -13.56
CA TRP A 59 -4.16 -2.46 -14.21
C TRP A 59 -2.67 -2.23 -14.41
N GLU A 60 -2.27 -1.00 -14.74
CA GLU A 60 -0.85 -0.62 -14.79
C GLU A 60 -0.19 -0.82 -13.41
N GLY A 61 -0.84 -0.34 -12.34
CA GLY A 61 -0.36 -0.47 -10.96
C GLY A 61 -0.22 -1.92 -10.53
N LEU A 62 -1.23 -2.77 -10.81
CA LEU A 62 -1.19 -4.20 -10.52
C LEU A 62 -0.01 -4.87 -11.24
N THR A 63 0.14 -4.62 -12.54
CA THR A 63 1.20 -5.20 -13.37
C THR A 63 2.58 -4.80 -12.86
N LYS A 64 2.79 -3.51 -12.60
CA LYS A 64 4.08 -3.01 -12.11
C LYS A 64 4.42 -3.52 -10.71
N SER A 65 3.43 -3.67 -9.83
CA SER A 65 3.64 -4.25 -8.50
C SER A 65 4.00 -5.73 -8.59
N PHE A 66 3.37 -6.46 -9.51
CA PHE A 66 3.75 -7.84 -9.81
C PHE A 66 5.17 -7.97 -10.34
N ASP A 67 5.54 -7.14 -11.31
CA ASP A 67 6.88 -7.15 -11.89
C ASP A 67 7.91 -6.84 -10.81
N PHE A 68 7.65 -5.83 -9.98
CA PHE A 68 8.48 -5.48 -8.84
C PHE A 68 8.65 -6.67 -7.86
N TYR A 69 7.55 -7.32 -7.48
CA TYR A 69 7.54 -8.49 -6.61
C TYR A 69 8.30 -9.70 -7.18
N LYS A 70 8.24 -9.90 -8.51
CA LYS A 70 8.88 -11.02 -9.21
C LYS A 70 10.36 -10.80 -9.51
N THR A 71 10.86 -9.56 -9.43
CA THR A 71 12.28 -9.32 -9.69
C THR A 71 13.17 -10.11 -8.73
N SER A 72 14.30 -10.63 -9.22
CA SER A 72 15.29 -11.44 -8.47
C SER A 72 15.98 -10.70 -7.30
N LYS A 73 15.54 -9.48 -6.99
CA LYS A 73 15.97 -8.65 -5.87
C LYS A 73 14.97 -8.63 -4.72
N LYS A 74 14.00 -9.58 -4.71
CA LYS A 74 13.09 -9.77 -3.58
C LYS A 74 13.92 -9.98 -2.31
N ILE A 75 13.73 -9.10 -1.35
CA ILE A 75 14.35 -9.25 -0.03
C ILE A 75 13.58 -10.37 0.66
N HIS A 76 14.29 -11.42 1.08
CA HIS A 76 13.66 -12.51 1.81
C HIS A 76 13.10 -11.97 3.12
N SER A 77 11.94 -12.49 3.54
CA SER A 77 11.28 -12.05 4.77
C SER A 77 12.20 -12.16 6.00
N THR A 78 13.09 -13.16 6.03
CA THR A 78 14.06 -13.34 7.12
C THR A 78 15.10 -12.22 7.18
N ASP A 79 15.49 -11.66 6.04
CA ASP A 79 16.43 -10.54 6.01
C ASP A 79 15.71 -9.27 6.48
N ILE A 80 14.47 -9.04 6.04
CA ILE A 80 13.61 -7.95 6.51
C ILE A 80 13.42 -8.03 8.03
N ASP A 81 13.10 -9.20 8.55
CA ASP A 81 12.95 -9.41 9.99
C ASP A 81 14.22 -9.02 10.74
N ARG A 82 15.40 -9.41 10.25
CA ARG A 82 16.68 -9.02 10.84
C ARG A 82 16.89 -7.51 10.75
N LEU A 83 16.69 -6.92 9.57
CA LEU A 83 16.91 -5.50 9.29
C LEU A 83 16.04 -4.61 10.19
N ILE A 84 14.77 -4.95 10.37
CA ILE A 84 13.91 -4.17 11.26
C ILE A 84 14.18 -4.53 12.73
N ALA A 85 14.40 -5.82 13.07
CA ALA A 85 14.77 -6.28 14.42
C ALA A 85 15.94 -5.49 15.01
N THR A 86 17.02 -5.34 14.24
CA THR A 86 18.24 -4.68 14.70
C THR A 86 18.10 -3.17 14.72
N GLU A 87 17.52 -2.58 13.66
CA GLU A 87 17.55 -1.13 13.47
C GLU A 87 16.34 -0.39 14.03
N LEU A 88 15.13 -0.94 14.00
CA LEU A 88 13.91 -0.19 14.37
C LEU A 88 13.35 -0.57 15.75
N PHE A 89 13.29 -1.85 16.12
CA PHE A 89 12.63 -2.26 17.39
C PHE A 89 13.47 -2.00 18.64
N SER A 90 14.78 -1.82 18.49
CA SER A 90 15.69 -1.59 19.62
C SER A 90 15.66 -0.15 20.13
N HIS A 91 15.05 0.79 19.38
CA HIS A 91 15.01 2.20 19.74
C HIS A 91 13.89 2.51 20.74
N THR A 92 14.28 3.06 21.89
CA THR A 92 13.38 3.55 22.93
C THR A 92 12.68 4.86 22.57
N ASP A 93 13.22 5.56 21.58
CA ASP A 93 12.79 6.92 21.25
C ASP A 93 11.67 6.95 20.22
N LEU A 94 10.91 5.87 20.03
CA LEU A 94 9.72 5.91 19.18
C LEU A 94 8.56 6.59 19.92
N SER A 95 7.77 7.40 19.21
CA SER A 95 6.52 7.95 19.76
C SER A 95 5.49 6.85 20.03
N HIS A 96 5.54 5.77 19.25
CA HIS A 96 4.80 4.55 19.50
C HIS A 96 5.73 3.33 19.38
N PRO A 97 5.83 2.48 20.43
CA PRO A 97 6.68 1.30 20.39
C PRO A 97 6.12 0.25 19.42
N PHE A 98 7.02 -0.52 18.82
CA PHE A 98 6.62 -1.63 17.98
C PHE A 98 6.56 -2.95 18.75
N LYS A 99 5.61 -3.80 18.37
CA LYS A 99 5.66 -5.23 18.69
C LYS A 99 6.55 -5.92 17.66
N LYS A 100 7.49 -6.74 18.13
CA LYS A 100 8.34 -7.56 17.26
C LYS A 100 7.46 -8.43 16.35
N PRO A 101 7.67 -8.43 15.02
CA PRO A 101 6.91 -9.23 14.08
C PRO A 101 7.21 -10.70 14.31
N GLU A 102 6.16 -11.54 14.31
CA GLU A 102 6.33 -12.96 14.01
C GLU A 102 5.66 -13.23 12.67
N MET A 103 6.47 -13.49 11.67
CA MET A 103 5.98 -13.84 10.34
C MET A 103 5.23 -15.16 10.38
N ARG A 104 4.00 -15.17 9.83
CA ARG A 104 3.21 -16.39 9.64
C ARG A 104 2.63 -16.41 8.25
N LYS A 105 2.35 -17.62 7.74
CA LYS A 105 1.56 -17.77 6.51
C LYS A 105 0.26 -17.01 6.68
N THR A 106 -0.04 -16.15 5.73
CA THR A 106 -1.28 -15.39 5.77
C THR A 106 -2.36 -16.11 5.03
N ASN A 107 -3.51 -16.26 5.67
CA ASN A 107 -4.72 -16.71 5.01
C ASN A 107 -5.53 -15.50 4.51
N LEU A 108 -6.46 -15.77 3.60
CA LEU A 108 -7.24 -14.75 2.94
C LEU A 108 -8.11 -13.92 3.91
N ALA A 109 -8.76 -14.57 4.87
CA ALA A 109 -9.61 -13.89 5.86
C ALA A 109 -8.81 -12.89 6.70
N LYS A 110 -7.59 -13.25 7.11
CA LYS A 110 -6.70 -12.36 7.85
C LYS A 110 -6.25 -11.17 6.99
N ALA A 111 -5.96 -11.40 5.71
CA ALA A 111 -5.58 -10.32 4.79
C ALA A 111 -6.69 -9.29 4.61
N PHE A 112 -7.93 -9.75 4.40
CA PHE A 112 -9.09 -8.87 4.32
C PHE A 112 -9.35 -8.12 5.62
N HIS A 113 -9.27 -8.80 6.76
CA HIS A 113 -9.45 -8.17 8.06
C HIS A 113 -8.41 -7.06 8.27
N LEU A 114 -7.13 -7.37 8.05
CA LEU A 114 -6.02 -6.45 8.24
C LEU A 114 -6.17 -5.18 7.39
N LEU A 115 -6.38 -5.31 6.08
CA LEU A 115 -6.53 -4.14 5.21
C LEU A 115 -7.76 -3.29 5.60
N ASN A 116 -8.86 -3.92 6.00
CA ASN A 116 -10.04 -3.18 6.47
C ASN A 116 -9.82 -2.44 7.79
N GLN A 117 -8.81 -2.80 8.60
CA GLN A 117 -8.48 -2.01 9.79
C GLN A 117 -8.02 -0.60 9.43
N PHE A 118 -7.38 -0.43 8.26
CA PHE A 118 -6.91 0.88 7.77
C PHE A 118 -8.02 1.72 7.15
N SER A 119 -9.22 1.19 6.91
CA SER A 119 -10.30 1.94 6.28
C SER A 119 -10.69 3.18 7.08
N GLY A 120 -11.05 4.25 6.36
CA GLY A 120 -11.43 5.55 6.91
C GLY A 120 -10.41 6.65 6.61
N GLU A 121 -10.69 7.81 7.21
CA GLU A 121 -9.86 9.00 7.11
C GLU A 121 -8.74 8.99 8.14
N TRP A 122 -7.57 9.50 7.76
CA TRP A 122 -6.42 9.64 8.65
C TRP A 122 -5.67 10.94 8.40
N HIS A 123 -5.41 11.68 9.46
CA HIS A 123 -4.73 12.96 9.45
C HIS A 123 -3.38 12.86 10.15
N GLY A 124 -2.35 13.46 9.59
CA GLY A 124 -1.03 13.44 10.21
C GLY A 124 -0.01 14.25 9.43
N HIS A 125 1.28 14.01 9.73
CA HIS A 125 2.39 14.69 9.06
C HIS A 125 3.29 13.69 8.33
N TRP A 126 3.67 14.02 7.09
CA TRP A 126 4.71 13.31 6.35
C TRP A 126 5.86 14.27 6.06
N GLY A 127 6.91 14.21 6.88
CA GLY A 127 7.89 15.28 6.96
C GLY A 127 7.21 16.62 7.29
N PRO A 128 7.39 17.67 6.48
CA PRO A 128 6.72 18.96 6.69
C PRO A 128 5.28 19.02 6.16
N MET A 129 4.81 18.00 5.44
CA MET A 129 3.52 18.02 4.75
C MET A 129 2.39 17.60 5.71
N ASN A 130 1.30 18.38 5.74
CA ASN A 130 0.04 17.93 6.32
C ASN A 130 -0.63 16.95 5.37
N VAL A 131 -1.03 15.81 5.91
CA VAL A 131 -1.55 14.71 5.12
C VAL A 131 -2.95 14.35 5.59
N HIS A 132 -3.84 14.16 4.62
CA HIS A 132 -5.20 13.67 4.82
C HIS A 132 -5.39 12.47 3.91
N HIS A 133 -5.21 11.29 4.48
CA HIS A 133 -5.41 10.02 3.81
C HIS A 133 -6.89 9.61 3.87
N PHE A 134 -7.30 8.85 2.86
CA PHE A 134 -8.58 8.16 2.89
C PHE A 134 -8.42 6.79 2.25
N TRP A 135 -8.65 5.75 3.05
CA TRP A 135 -8.64 4.36 2.62
C TRP A 135 -10.07 3.85 2.54
N LEU A 136 -10.49 3.37 1.37
CA LEU A 136 -11.79 2.76 1.21
C LEU A 136 -11.83 1.36 1.85
N PRO A 137 -13.02 0.80 2.11
CA PRO A 137 -13.17 -0.61 2.47
C PRO A 137 -12.59 -1.53 1.38
N VAL A 138 -12.10 -2.70 1.79
CA VAL A 138 -11.58 -3.69 0.84
C VAL A 138 -12.73 -4.24 0.00
N ARG A 139 -12.61 -4.15 -1.32
CA ARG A 139 -13.52 -4.80 -2.26
C ARG A 139 -13.09 -6.25 -2.46
N GLN A 140 -14.01 -7.18 -2.27
CA GLN A 140 -13.79 -8.59 -2.60
C GLN A 140 -14.13 -8.82 -4.06
N PHE A 141 -13.21 -9.43 -4.80
CA PHE A 141 -13.38 -9.60 -6.23
C PHE A 141 -12.47 -10.72 -6.70
N ASN A 142 -12.95 -11.65 -7.52
CA ASN A 142 -12.18 -12.84 -7.89
C ASN A 142 -11.96 -12.88 -9.41
N GLN A 143 -10.76 -12.51 -9.85
CA GLN A 143 -10.37 -12.53 -11.27
C GLN A 143 -9.00 -13.15 -11.47
N ALA A 144 -8.93 -14.10 -12.40
CA ALA A 144 -7.65 -14.63 -12.86
C ALA A 144 -6.86 -13.53 -13.58
N VAL A 145 -5.66 -13.24 -13.08
CA VAL A 145 -4.72 -12.29 -13.70
C VAL A 145 -3.71 -13.05 -14.59
N SER A 146 -3.46 -14.32 -14.26
CA SER A 146 -2.69 -15.24 -15.10
C SER A 146 -3.02 -16.69 -14.71
N LYS A 147 -2.39 -17.67 -15.36
CA LYS A 147 -2.55 -19.10 -15.04
C LYS A 147 -2.26 -19.48 -13.58
N LYS A 148 -1.45 -18.71 -12.86
CA LYS A 148 -1.03 -19.00 -11.48
C LYS A 148 -1.58 -18.02 -10.44
N PHE A 149 -2.03 -16.85 -10.88
CA PHE A 149 -2.33 -15.74 -10.00
C PHE A 149 -3.76 -15.26 -10.19
N THR A 150 -4.45 -15.09 -9.07
CA THR A 150 -5.82 -14.59 -9.00
C THR A 150 -5.84 -13.35 -8.11
N LEU A 151 -6.36 -12.24 -8.63
CA LEU A 151 -6.72 -11.08 -7.82
C LEU A 151 -7.99 -11.47 -7.05
N VAL A 152 -7.92 -11.47 -5.72
CA VAL A 152 -9.02 -11.88 -4.83
C VAL A 152 -9.65 -10.70 -4.08
N GLY A 153 -9.03 -9.53 -4.13
CA GLY A 153 -9.59 -8.29 -3.63
C GLY A 153 -8.62 -7.12 -3.77
N PHE A 154 -9.10 -5.92 -3.53
CA PHE A 154 -8.28 -4.71 -3.55
C PHE A 154 -8.85 -3.64 -2.61
N GLN A 155 -8.02 -2.66 -2.26
CA GLN A 155 -8.38 -1.51 -1.44
C GLN A 155 -7.84 -0.26 -2.10
N SER A 156 -8.72 0.66 -2.49
CA SER A 156 -8.32 1.95 -3.09
C SER A 156 -8.06 3.00 -2.02
N CYS A 157 -7.18 3.96 -2.30
CA CYS A 157 -6.90 5.05 -1.39
C CYS A 157 -6.52 6.36 -2.06
N PHE A 158 -6.68 7.45 -1.31
CA PHE A 158 -6.01 8.72 -1.53
C PHE A 158 -4.95 8.93 -0.45
N THR A 159 -3.70 9.21 -0.86
CA THR A 159 -2.53 9.32 0.02
C THR A 159 -2.22 10.76 0.44
N GLY A 160 -3.14 11.70 0.27
CA GLY A 160 -2.90 13.13 0.55
C GLY A 160 -2.28 13.87 -0.64
N ASP A 161 -1.29 13.26 -1.30
CA ASP A 161 -0.60 13.80 -2.46
C ASP A 161 -0.76 12.96 -3.73
N GLY A 162 -1.54 11.88 -3.66
CA GLY A 162 -1.63 10.86 -4.67
C GLY A 162 -2.78 9.90 -4.43
N PHE A 163 -2.85 8.82 -5.20
CA PHE A 163 -3.82 7.76 -5.02
C PHE A 163 -3.20 6.41 -5.34
N GLY A 164 -3.80 5.34 -4.88
CA GLY A 164 -3.23 4.01 -5.06
C GLY A 164 -4.17 2.89 -4.69
N TRP A 165 -3.58 1.69 -4.70
CA TRP A 165 -4.28 0.46 -4.37
C TRP A 165 -3.38 -0.48 -3.59
N ASN A 166 -3.98 -1.19 -2.62
CA ASN A 166 -3.47 -2.46 -2.13
C ASN A 166 -4.21 -3.58 -2.87
N TYR A 167 -3.49 -4.56 -3.40
CA TYR A 167 -4.03 -5.72 -4.10
C TYR A 167 -3.79 -6.98 -3.29
N LEU A 168 -4.82 -7.81 -3.15
CA LEU A 168 -4.71 -9.16 -2.60
C LEU A 168 -4.61 -10.16 -3.74
N VAL A 169 -3.45 -10.79 -3.87
CA VAL A 169 -3.17 -11.77 -4.91
C VAL A 169 -3.00 -13.15 -4.30
N LYS A 170 -3.71 -14.13 -4.86
CA LYS A 170 -3.61 -15.54 -4.50
C LYS A 170 -2.76 -16.31 -5.52
N GLU A 171 -1.81 -17.10 -5.03
CA GLU A 171 -1.04 -18.11 -5.79
C GLU A 171 -1.08 -19.46 -5.05
N GLY A 172 -1.85 -20.42 -5.57
CA GLY A 172 -2.17 -21.63 -4.80
C GLY A 172 -2.83 -21.26 -3.47
N GLU A 173 -2.27 -21.68 -2.35
CA GLU A 173 -2.75 -21.33 -1.00
C GLU A 173 -2.11 -20.07 -0.40
N ASN A 174 -1.16 -19.45 -1.10
CA ASN A 174 -0.44 -18.28 -0.59
C ASN A 174 -1.16 -16.99 -0.98
N ILE A 175 -1.27 -16.06 -0.03
CA ILE A 175 -1.76 -14.70 -0.25
C ILE A 175 -0.60 -13.73 -0.17
N THR A 176 -0.47 -12.88 -1.18
CA THR A 176 0.51 -11.79 -1.25
C THR A 176 -0.25 -10.47 -1.30
N VAL A 177 0.21 -9.49 -0.51
CA VAL A 177 -0.24 -8.09 -0.67
C VAL A 177 0.72 -7.40 -1.60
N LEU A 178 0.19 -6.83 -2.68
CA LEU A 178 0.92 -5.89 -3.53
C LEU A 178 0.35 -4.50 -3.27
N GLY A 179 1.12 -3.46 -3.54
CA GLY A 179 0.62 -2.11 -3.47
C GLY A 179 1.27 -1.19 -4.49
N PHE A 180 0.52 -0.17 -4.90
CA PHE A 180 0.98 0.80 -5.88
C PHE A 180 0.41 2.17 -5.57
N VAL A 181 1.26 3.20 -5.56
CA VAL A 181 0.83 4.59 -5.38
C VAL A 181 1.34 5.46 -6.53
N TYR A 182 0.43 6.27 -7.07
CA TYR A 182 0.69 7.35 -7.99
C TYR A 182 0.73 8.66 -7.21
N HIS A 183 1.84 9.39 -7.25
CA HIS A 183 1.96 10.71 -6.61
C HIS A 183 1.80 11.83 -7.64
N PHE A 184 1.16 12.92 -7.25
CA PHE A 184 1.03 14.12 -8.06
C PHE A 184 2.09 15.17 -7.71
N ASN A 185 2.63 15.86 -8.71
CA ASN A 185 3.36 17.12 -8.49
C ASN A 185 2.39 18.29 -8.20
N ASP A 186 2.96 19.48 -8.02
CA ASP A 186 2.21 20.72 -7.78
C ASP A 186 1.35 21.15 -8.98
N GLU A 187 1.66 20.66 -10.19
CA GLU A 187 0.86 20.88 -11.40
C GLU A 187 -0.32 19.89 -11.51
N GLY A 188 -0.48 18.97 -10.56
CA GLY A 188 -1.52 17.94 -10.60
C GLY A 188 -1.24 16.79 -11.57
N ARG A 189 0.00 16.65 -12.05
CA ARG A 189 0.44 15.57 -12.92
C ARG A 189 1.09 14.45 -12.13
N ILE A 190 0.91 13.21 -12.59
CA ILE A 190 1.59 12.05 -12.01
C ILE A 190 3.11 12.23 -12.15
N SER A 191 3.82 12.34 -11.03
CA SER A 191 5.24 12.61 -10.95
C SER A 191 6.06 11.41 -10.49
N ALA A 192 5.47 10.55 -9.66
CA ALA A 192 6.10 9.33 -9.18
C ALA A 192 5.12 8.16 -9.19
N LYS A 193 5.69 6.95 -9.29
CA LYS A 193 5.00 5.67 -9.41
C LYS A 193 5.72 4.66 -8.54
N ASN A 194 5.12 4.31 -7.41
CA ASN A 194 5.80 3.58 -6.35
C ASN A 194 5.17 2.19 -6.18
N PRO A 195 5.69 1.16 -6.86
CA PRO A 195 5.31 -0.22 -6.59
C PRO A 195 5.93 -0.71 -5.27
N HIS A 196 5.18 -1.52 -4.56
CA HIS A 196 5.64 -2.19 -3.34
C HIS A 196 4.92 -3.52 -3.13
N TYR A 197 5.46 -4.35 -2.25
CA TYR A 197 4.80 -5.57 -1.79
C TYR A 197 4.91 -5.63 -0.27
N ALA A 198 3.94 -6.30 0.37
CA ALA A 198 3.91 -6.43 1.81
C ALA A 198 3.94 -7.88 2.28
N TYR A 199 4.56 -8.00 3.45
CA TYR A 199 4.44 -9.15 4.32
C TYR A 199 3.50 -8.82 5.48
N MET A 200 2.61 -9.75 5.80
CA MET A 200 1.73 -9.63 6.95
C MET A 200 2.26 -10.50 8.10
N ASN A 201 2.29 -9.95 9.31
CA ASN A 201 2.77 -10.67 10.48
C ASN A 201 1.64 -11.12 11.42
N SER A 202 2.00 -11.79 12.51
CA SER A 202 1.08 -12.29 13.53
C SER A 202 0.28 -11.17 14.22
N ASN A 203 0.88 -9.99 14.38
CA ASN A 203 0.38 -8.85 15.17
C ASN A 203 -0.48 -7.87 14.36
N ASN A 204 -1.00 -8.28 13.20
CA ASN A 204 -1.78 -7.41 12.30
C ASN A 204 -0.99 -6.17 11.87
N GLN A 205 0.29 -6.36 11.52
CA GLN A 205 1.11 -5.31 10.94
C GLN A 205 1.50 -5.71 9.52
N LEU A 206 1.57 -4.71 8.64
CA LEU A 206 2.09 -4.80 7.29
C LEU A 206 3.55 -4.35 7.30
N THR A 207 4.39 -5.08 6.58
CA THR A 207 5.77 -4.71 6.32
C THR A 207 5.92 -4.53 4.82
N TRP A 208 5.91 -3.29 4.38
CA TRP A 208 6.07 -2.93 2.99
C TRP A 208 7.53 -2.87 2.60
N VAL A 209 7.80 -3.35 1.41
CA VAL A 209 9.08 -3.19 0.72
C VAL A 209 8.80 -2.43 -0.56
N SER A 210 9.36 -1.23 -0.67
CA SER A 210 9.41 -0.46 -1.92
C SER A 210 10.79 -0.58 -2.55
N ASP A 211 11.06 0.19 -3.60
CA ASP A 211 12.35 0.22 -4.28
C ASP A 211 13.50 0.80 -3.43
N ASN A 212 13.19 1.57 -2.38
CA ASN A 212 14.16 2.31 -1.58
C ASN A 212 13.82 2.40 -0.08
N HIS A 213 12.65 1.93 0.36
CA HIS A 213 12.26 1.92 1.76
C HIS A 213 11.71 0.55 2.18
N ILE A 214 11.93 0.23 3.46
CA ILE A 214 11.17 -0.78 4.18
C ILE A 214 10.42 -0.05 5.28
N TYR A 215 9.10 -0.24 5.36
CA TYR A 215 8.30 0.42 6.37
C TYR A 215 7.21 -0.50 6.93
N HIS A 216 6.94 -0.32 8.21
CA HIS A 216 5.93 -1.01 8.99
C HIS A 216 4.71 -0.14 9.20
N GLU A 217 3.54 -0.74 8.99
CA GLU A 217 2.26 -0.09 9.12
C GLU A 217 1.32 -0.93 9.98
N PHE A 218 0.64 -0.28 10.92
CA PHE A 218 -0.38 -0.95 11.73
C PHE A 218 -1.35 0.04 12.35
N ILE A 219 -2.53 -0.46 12.71
CA ILE A 219 -3.50 0.26 13.52
C ILE A 219 -3.32 -0.15 14.99
N CYS A 220 -3.14 0.84 15.85
CA CYS A 220 -3.16 0.63 17.28
C CYS A 220 -4.52 1.05 17.84
N ASP A 221 -5.26 0.07 18.35
CA ASP A 221 -6.57 0.26 19.01
C ASP A 221 -6.47 0.11 20.54
N SER A 222 -5.27 0.27 21.11
CA SER A 222 -5.07 0.08 22.55
C SER A 222 -5.43 1.35 23.33
N SER A 223 -6.34 1.21 24.30
CA SER A 223 -6.66 2.27 25.27
C SER A 223 -5.48 2.67 26.17
N HIS A 224 -4.40 1.89 26.18
CA HIS A 224 -3.18 2.18 26.92
C HIS A 224 -2.16 3.02 26.14
N CYS A 225 -2.46 3.37 24.88
CA CYS A 225 -1.59 4.17 24.02
C CYS A 225 -2.08 5.63 23.91
N PHE A 226 -1.26 6.48 23.29
CA PHE A 226 -1.40 7.94 23.20
C PHE A 226 -2.82 8.44 22.80
N LYS A 227 -3.53 7.70 21.94
CA LYS A 227 -4.94 7.89 21.56
C LYS A 227 -5.57 6.51 21.32
N THR A 228 -6.89 6.39 21.48
CA THR A 228 -7.62 5.10 21.45
C THR A 228 -7.49 4.32 20.15
N ARG A 229 -7.50 5.00 18.99
CA ARG A 229 -7.28 4.41 17.67
C ARG A 229 -6.40 5.32 16.83
N HIS A 230 -5.27 4.82 16.35
CA HIS A 230 -4.34 5.58 15.52
C HIS A 230 -3.57 4.68 14.56
N TYR A 231 -3.17 5.24 13.43
CA TYR A 231 -2.41 4.57 12.39
C TYR A 231 -0.94 4.95 12.51
N VAL A 232 -0.05 3.98 12.66
CA VAL A 232 1.39 4.19 12.77
C VAL A 232 2.10 3.69 11.53
N ILE A 233 2.99 4.50 10.98
CA ILE A 233 3.98 4.10 9.98
C ILE A 233 5.37 4.35 10.55
N SER A 234 6.29 3.40 10.43
CA SER A 234 7.72 3.71 10.62
C SER A 234 8.56 2.96 9.62
N GLY A 235 9.62 3.59 9.14
CA GLY A 235 10.41 3.02 8.08
C GLY A 235 11.85 3.46 8.10
N VAL A 236 12.63 2.78 7.27
CA VAL A 236 14.04 3.02 7.04
C VAL A 236 14.31 3.00 5.54
N LYS A 237 15.24 3.83 5.11
CA LYS A 237 15.74 3.80 3.74
C LYS A 237 16.77 2.69 3.59
N TYR A 238 16.78 2.03 2.44
CA TYR A 238 17.80 1.03 2.11
C TYR A 238 18.37 1.26 0.72
N GLU A 239 19.62 0.84 0.51
CA GLU A 239 20.27 0.86 -0.79
C GLU A 239 19.86 -0.36 -1.60
N LYS A 240 19.13 -0.14 -2.70
CA LYS A 240 18.69 -1.19 -3.62
C LYS A 240 19.84 -2.02 -4.23
N GLN A 241 21.03 -1.44 -4.35
CA GLN A 241 22.19 -2.05 -5.03
C GLN A 241 22.95 -3.01 -4.11
N THR A 242 23.16 -2.61 -2.86
CA THR A 242 23.87 -3.38 -1.85
C THR A 242 22.92 -4.27 -1.03
N GLN A 243 21.60 -3.98 -1.10
CA GLN A 243 20.60 -4.44 -0.13
C GLN A 243 21.00 -4.13 1.33
N GLY A 244 22.00 -3.26 1.51
CA GLY A 244 22.41 -2.73 2.80
C GLY A 244 21.45 -1.63 3.19
N LEU A 245 21.10 -1.58 4.48
CA LEU A 245 20.40 -0.41 4.99
C LEU A 245 21.34 0.79 4.92
N GLN A 246 20.83 1.92 4.43
CA GLN A 246 21.44 3.21 4.79
C GLN A 246 20.89 3.55 6.19
N SER A 247 21.33 2.77 7.18
CA SER A 247 20.84 2.76 8.56
C SER A 247 21.30 3.98 9.36
N GLU A 248 21.37 5.17 8.76
CA GLU A 248 21.63 6.38 9.53
C GLU A 248 20.33 7.07 9.93
N TYR A 249 19.26 6.93 9.13
CA TYR A 249 18.00 7.65 9.35
C TYR A 249 16.77 6.79 9.08
N GLY A 250 15.97 6.61 10.11
CA GLY A 250 14.60 6.11 10.04
C GLY A 250 13.59 7.22 10.28
N PHE A 251 12.32 6.87 10.24
CA PHE A 251 11.24 7.79 10.59
C PHE A 251 10.07 7.07 11.25
N GLN A 252 9.25 7.83 11.97
CA GLN A 252 7.93 7.43 12.41
C GLN A 252 6.94 8.57 12.16
N THR A 253 5.76 8.21 11.67
CA THR A 253 4.60 9.08 11.63
C THR A 253 3.40 8.37 12.25
N ILE A 254 2.53 9.16 12.86
CA ILE A 254 1.30 8.71 13.49
C ILE A 254 0.17 9.56 12.93
N TYR A 255 -0.86 8.88 12.43
CA TYR A 255 -2.07 9.50 11.94
C TYR A 255 -3.24 9.24 12.88
N LEU A 256 -4.08 10.24 13.04
CA LEU A 256 -5.28 10.22 13.86
C LEU A 256 -6.54 10.27 13.00
N PRO A 257 -7.69 9.74 13.47
CA PRO A 257 -8.96 9.87 12.77
C PRO A 257 -9.50 11.31 12.73
N ASP A 258 -9.01 12.19 13.61
CA ASP A 258 -9.34 13.61 13.70
C ASP A 258 -8.13 14.48 13.30
N ASN A 259 -8.39 15.76 12.99
CA ASN A 259 -7.35 16.71 12.57
C ASN A 259 -6.80 17.56 13.74
N GLU A 260 -7.00 17.11 14.97
CA GLU A 260 -6.64 17.83 16.19
C GLU A 260 -5.40 17.22 16.85
N ASP A 261 -4.51 18.06 17.38
CA ASP A 261 -3.30 17.64 18.11
C ASP A 261 -2.43 16.60 17.37
N LEU A 262 -2.25 16.80 16.06
CA LEU A 262 -1.52 15.86 15.20
C LEU A 262 -0.07 15.63 15.67
N PRO A 263 0.36 14.37 15.89
CA PRO A 263 1.72 14.07 16.27
C PRO A 263 2.72 14.48 15.19
N ALA A 264 3.78 15.18 15.59
CA ALA A 264 4.83 15.59 14.67
C ALA A 264 5.51 14.39 14.01
N PHE A 265 5.90 14.53 12.74
CA PHE A 265 6.75 13.58 12.06
C PHE A 265 8.09 13.45 12.81
N LYS A 266 8.51 12.22 13.08
CA LYS A 266 9.70 11.95 13.88
C LYS A 266 10.80 11.33 13.03
N HIS A 267 11.95 12.00 12.95
CA HIS A 267 13.17 11.38 12.46
C HIS A 267 13.79 10.52 13.57
N ILE A 268 14.29 9.35 13.19
CA ILE A 268 14.94 8.41 14.10
C ILE A 268 16.37 8.27 13.64
N THR A 269 17.34 8.58 14.50
CA THR A 269 18.73 8.23 14.23
C THR A 269 18.93 6.78 14.58
N LEU A 270 19.28 5.97 13.59
CA LEU A 270 19.55 4.54 13.76
C LEU A 270 21.04 4.38 14.10
N ASN A 271 21.38 3.39 14.93
CA ASN A 271 22.73 3.26 15.46
C ASN A 271 23.76 2.94 14.36
N LYS A 272 24.95 3.54 14.48
CA LYS A 272 26.14 3.19 13.69
C LYS A 272 26.78 1.90 14.19
#